data_AF-A0A1C5KM60-F1
#
_entry.id   AF-A0A1C5KM60-F1
#
_cell.length_a   1.000
_cell.length_b   1.000
_cell.length_c   1.000
_cell.angle_alpha   90.00
_cell.angle_beta   90.00
_cell.angle_gamma   90.00
#
_symmetry.space_group_name_H-M   'P 1'
#
loop_
_entity.id
_entity.type
_entity.pdbx_description
1 polymer ?
#
loop_
_entity_poly.entity_id
_entity_poly.type
_entity_poly.pdbx_seq_one_letter_code
_entity_poly.pdbx_strand_id
1 'polypeptide(L)'
;MAEKKYYWLKMTDQFFEDKAIKKLRKIAGGDTYTIIYLKMLLTAIKQGNKMYFEGIEDDFMEELALELDEDTDNVKVTVSYLKSKGLIEVLGADEILLTQCAEMVGSETDAARRKRLQRDRERNRAIGSDPVPALEEKPEVAAEEKPAKKKAENTIQLFHRLVEDYDISETVREKMEVWFRYKMERNRLSDTGEKRRNPIHGKAE
;
A
#
# COMPACT_ATOMS: atom_id res chain seq x y z
N MET A 1 15.64 9.53 5.97
CA MET A 1 14.69 8.52 6.46
C MET A 1 14.48 7.50 5.35
N ALA A 2 14.67 6.21 5.62
CA ALA A 2 14.38 5.17 4.62
C ALA A 2 12.89 5.19 4.25
N GLU A 3 12.58 5.19 2.95
CA GLU A 3 11.20 5.15 2.48
C GLU A 3 10.54 3.82 2.89
N LYS A 4 9.47 3.89 3.68
CA LYS A 4 8.67 2.72 4.03
C LYS A 4 7.96 2.20 2.77
N LYS A 5 8.27 0.96 2.39
CA LYS A 5 7.61 0.21 1.32
C LYS A 5 6.61 -0.78 1.90
N TYR A 6 5.43 -0.85 1.31
CA TYR A 6 4.41 -1.82 1.66
C TYR A 6 4.27 -2.81 0.51
N TYR A 7 4.18 -4.09 0.87
CA TYR A 7 4.04 -5.20 -0.06
C TYR A 7 2.72 -5.90 0.20
N TRP A 8 2.07 -6.37 -0.87
CA TRP A 8 0.92 -7.27 -0.77
C TRP A 8 1.05 -8.37 -1.82
N LEU A 9 0.60 -9.56 -1.43
CA LEU A 9 0.42 -10.67 -2.34
C LEU A 9 -0.98 -10.54 -2.96
N LYS A 10 -1.04 -10.35 -4.28
CA LYS A 10 -2.27 -10.39 -5.05
C LYS A 10 -2.39 -11.76 -5.69
N MET A 11 -3.21 -12.60 -5.07
CA MET A 11 -3.52 -13.92 -5.60
C MET A 11 -4.45 -13.80 -6.81
N THR A 12 -4.18 -14.58 -7.86
CA THR A 12 -5.09 -14.70 -9.00
C THR A 12 -6.30 -15.55 -8.60
N ASP A 13 -7.44 -15.33 -9.25
CA ASP A 13 -8.62 -16.19 -9.13
C ASP A 13 -8.34 -17.66 -9.49
N GLN A 14 -7.29 -17.89 -10.28
CA GLN A 14 -6.84 -19.20 -10.75
C GLN A 14 -5.79 -19.87 -9.85
N PHE A 15 -5.34 -19.24 -8.76
CA PHE A 15 -4.27 -19.80 -7.92
C PHE A 15 -4.61 -21.21 -7.41
N PHE A 16 -5.81 -21.41 -6.87
CA PHE A 16 -6.27 -22.72 -6.42
C PHE A 16 -6.73 -23.63 -7.56
N GLU A 17 -6.87 -23.10 -8.78
CA GLU A 17 -7.17 -23.87 -9.97
C GLU A 17 -5.92 -24.53 -10.56
N ASP A 18 -4.74 -23.99 -10.27
CA ASP A 18 -3.44 -24.54 -10.65
C ASP A 18 -3.32 -26.01 -10.22
N LYS A 19 -2.91 -26.86 -11.16
CA LYS A 19 -2.80 -28.31 -10.95
C LYS A 19 -1.75 -28.67 -9.90
N ALA A 20 -0.65 -27.92 -9.80
CA ALA A 20 0.38 -28.10 -8.79
C ALA A 20 -0.14 -27.74 -7.40
N ILE A 21 -0.90 -26.65 -7.27
CA ILE A 21 -1.52 -26.23 -5.99
C ILE A 21 -2.64 -27.22 -5.59
N LYS A 22 -3.50 -27.64 -6.52
CA LYS A 22 -4.50 -28.70 -6.27
C LYS A 22 -3.85 -29.99 -5.78
N LYS A 23 -2.73 -30.37 -6.38
CA LYS A 23 -2.02 -31.59 -6.01
C LYS A 23 -1.33 -31.45 -4.66
N LEU A 24 -0.79 -30.29 -4.31
CA LEU A 24 -0.25 -29.99 -2.96
C LEU A 24 -1.33 -30.18 -1.90
N ARG A 25 -2.50 -29.59 -2.11
CA ARG A 25 -3.64 -29.67 -1.19
C ARG A 25 -4.25 -31.06 -1.01
N LYS A 26 -4.00 -31.97 -1.96
CA LYS A 26 -4.48 -33.37 -1.87
C LYS A 26 -3.57 -34.27 -1.03
N ILE A 27 -2.37 -33.82 -0.66
CA ILE A 27 -1.48 -34.54 0.25
C ILE A 27 -2.05 -34.42 1.67
N ALA A 28 -1.82 -35.41 2.54
CA ALA A 28 -2.11 -35.28 3.96
C ALA A 28 -1.33 -34.07 4.52
N GLY A 29 -2.01 -33.16 5.22
CA GLY A 29 -1.40 -31.89 5.65
C GLY A 29 -1.28 -30.83 4.54
N GLY A 30 -1.87 -31.06 3.36
CA GLY A 30 -1.75 -30.17 2.21
C GLY A 30 -2.24 -28.74 2.42
N ASP A 31 -3.21 -28.52 3.31
CA ASP A 31 -3.63 -27.17 3.70
C ASP A 31 -2.52 -26.43 4.48
N THR A 32 -1.82 -27.12 5.40
CA THR A 32 -0.63 -26.59 6.09
C THR A 32 0.48 -26.26 5.09
N TYR A 33 0.77 -27.16 4.16
CA TYR A 33 1.82 -26.91 3.14
C TYR A 33 1.48 -25.74 2.22
N THR A 34 0.19 -25.53 1.96
CA THR A 34 -0.26 -24.36 1.19
C THR A 34 -0.07 -23.07 1.99
N ILE A 35 -0.35 -23.08 3.30
CA ILE A 35 -0.08 -21.93 4.18
C ILE A 35 1.41 -21.63 4.23
N ILE A 36 2.26 -22.65 4.39
CA ILE A 36 3.73 -22.51 4.36
C ILE A 36 4.17 -21.83 3.06
N TYR A 37 3.69 -22.30 1.90
CA TYR A 37 4.03 -21.69 0.62
C TYR A 37 3.60 -20.21 0.53
N LEU A 38 2.41 -19.86 1.02
CA LEU A 38 1.94 -18.48 1.05
C LEU A 38 2.78 -17.59 2.00
N LYS A 39 3.21 -18.13 3.16
CA LYS A 39 4.13 -17.43 4.06
C LYS A 39 5.49 -17.20 3.38
N MET A 40 6.05 -18.21 2.72
CA MET A 40 7.30 -18.08 1.94
C MET A 40 7.18 -16.98 0.87
N LEU A 41 6.07 -16.97 0.11
CA LEU A 41 5.78 -15.91 -0.86
C LEU A 41 5.81 -14.53 -0.21
N LEU A 42 5.11 -14.34 0.92
CA LEU A 42 5.07 -13.05 1.60
C LEU A 42 6.42 -12.57 2.12
N THR A 43 7.24 -13.47 2.65
CA THR A 43 8.57 -13.16 3.18
C THR A 43 9.53 -12.80 2.05
N ALA A 44 9.60 -13.62 1.00
CA ALA A 44 10.50 -13.45 -0.12
C ALA A 44 10.30 -12.13 -0.88
N ILE A 45 9.07 -11.61 -0.93
CA ILE A 45 8.76 -10.34 -1.61
C ILE A 45 9.63 -9.19 -1.10
N LYS A 46 9.89 -9.16 0.22
CA LYS A 46 10.68 -8.10 0.85
C LYS A 46 12.14 -8.10 0.36
N GLN A 47 12.61 -9.28 -0.07
CA GLN A 47 13.98 -9.58 -0.47
C GLN A 47 14.13 -9.85 -1.98
N GLY A 48 13.18 -9.38 -2.81
CA GLY A 48 13.27 -9.53 -4.26
C GLY A 48 12.96 -10.95 -4.75
N ASN A 49 11.99 -11.60 -4.13
CA ASN A 49 11.52 -12.97 -4.40
C ASN A 49 12.51 -14.07 -4.02
N LYS A 50 13.48 -13.73 -3.16
CA LYS A 50 14.51 -14.63 -2.68
C LYS A 50 14.40 -14.79 -1.17
N MET A 51 14.88 -15.92 -0.68
CA MET A 51 15.09 -16.19 0.75
C MET A 51 16.51 -16.68 0.93
N TYR A 52 17.16 -16.21 2.00
CA TYR A 52 18.57 -16.43 2.28
C TYR A 52 18.74 -17.15 3.61
N PHE A 53 19.76 -17.98 3.71
CA PHE A 53 20.24 -18.51 4.98
C PHE A 53 21.10 -17.46 5.69
N GLU A 54 20.75 -17.12 6.92
CA GLU A 54 21.47 -16.20 7.79
C GLU A 54 22.43 -16.93 8.75
N GLY A 55 22.31 -18.26 8.87
CA GLY A 55 23.18 -19.09 9.72
C GLY A 55 22.81 -18.99 11.20
N ILE A 56 21.54 -18.75 11.51
CA ILE A 56 20.98 -18.68 12.86
C ILE A 56 20.78 -20.10 13.41
N GLU A 57 20.35 -21.03 12.56
CA GLU A 57 20.20 -22.46 12.87
C GLU A 57 21.27 -23.30 12.18
N ASP A 58 21.33 -24.59 12.51
CA ASP A 58 22.30 -25.53 11.93
C ASP A 58 21.95 -25.94 10.48
N ASP A 59 20.67 -25.86 10.09
CA ASP A 59 20.16 -26.23 8.76
C ASP A 59 19.23 -25.16 8.18
N PHE A 60 19.28 -24.96 6.87
CA PHE A 60 18.43 -23.99 6.17
C PHE A 60 16.94 -24.26 6.38
N MET A 61 16.51 -25.52 6.48
CA MET A 61 15.09 -25.84 6.68
C MET A 61 14.64 -25.52 8.11
N GLU A 62 15.53 -25.60 9.09
CA GLU A 62 15.24 -25.24 10.48
C GLU A 62 15.14 -23.72 10.64
N GLU A 63 16.04 -22.97 10.00
CA GLU A 63 15.94 -21.51 9.98
C GLU A 63 14.69 -21.04 9.25
N LEU A 64 14.38 -21.65 8.10
CA LEU A 64 13.15 -21.35 7.37
C LEU A 64 11.90 -21.69 8.20
N ALA A 65 11.91 -22.78 8.96
CA ALA A 65 10.83 -23.13 9.86
C ALA A 65 10.65 -22.11 10.99
N LEU A 66 11.75 -21.63 11.57
CA LEU A 66 11.75 -20.56 12.55
C LEU A 66 11.21 -19.24 11.98
N GLU A 67 11.65 -18.84 10.77
CA GLU A 67 11.21 -17.60 10.13
C GLU A 67 9.71 -17.64 9.78
N LEU A 68 9.21 -18.80 9.38
CA LEU A 68 7.80 -18.98 9.01
C LEU A 68 6.89 -19.27 10.22
N ASP A 69 7.45 -19.55 11.40
CA ASP A 69 6.73 -20.03 12.59
C ASP A 69 5.91 -21.29 12.25
N GLU A 70 6.59 -22.32 11.77
CA GLU A 70 6.02 -23.58 11.29
C GLU A 70 6.91 -24.77 11.70
N ASP A 71 6.36 -25.98 11.64
CA ASP A 71 7.10 -27.19 11.96
C ASP A 71 8.13 -27.56 10.85
N THR A 72 9.35 -27.90 11.27
CA THR A 72 10.47 -28.23 10.38
C THR A 72 10.16 -29.36 9.39
N ASP A 73 9.44 -30.41 9.81
CA ASP A 73 9.11 -31.52 8.91
C ASP A 73 8.09 -31.07 7.85
N ASN A 74 7.12 -30.24 8.23
CA ASN A 74 6.18 -29.66 7.29
C ASN A 74 6.87 -28.74 6.26
N VAL A 75 7.84 -27.95 6.71
CA VAL A 75 8.66 -27.09 5.82
C VAL A 75 9.48 -27.95 4.86
N LYS A 76 10.18 -28.98 5.35
CA LYS A 76 10.97 -29.92 4.52
C LYS A 76 10.13 -30.57 3.43
N VAL A 77 8.93 -31.05 3.76
CA VAL A 77 7.99 -31.65 2.79
C VAL A 77 7.52 -30.61 1.78
N THR A 78 7.17 -29.41 2.24
CA THR A 78 6.70 -28.31 1.38
C THR A 78 7.77 -27.89 0.38
N VAL A 79 8.97 -27.55 0.85
CA VAL A 79 10.10 -27.14 0.00
C VAL A 79 10.43 -28.22 -1.03
N SER A 80 10.49 -29.49 -0.61
CA SER A 80 10.74 -30.62 -1.52
C SER A 80 9.67 -30.72 -2.61
N TYR A 81 8.39 -30.57 -2.24
CA TYR A 81 7.28 -30.58 -3.19
C TYR A 81 7.36 -29.42 -4.17
N LEU A 82 7.52 -28.19 -3.68
CA LEU A 82 7.57 -26.97 -4.48
C LEU A 82 8.73 -27.03 -5.49
N LYS A 83 9.90 -27.50 -5.05
CA LYS A 83 11.07 -27.73 -5.92
C LYS A 83 10.75 -28.72 -7.04
N SER A 84 10.07 -29.83 -6.72
CA SER A 84 9.66 -30.84 -7.70
C SER A 84 8.64 -30.33 -8.74
N LYS A 85 8.00 -29.20 -8.48
CA LYS A 85 6.97 -28.58 -9.34
C LYS A 85 7.48 -27.31 -10.04
N GLY A 86 8.73 -26.90 -9.77
CA GLY A 86 9.30 -25.67 -10.31
C GLY A 86 8.70 -24.39 -9.74
N LEU A 87 7.99 -24.47 -8.59
CA LEU A 87 7.41 -23.32 -7.90
C LEU A 87 8.46 -22.53 -7.10
N ILE A 88 9.58 -23.19 -6.80
CA ILE A 88 10.80 -22.61 -6.24
C ILE A 88 12.00 -23.19 -6.97
N GLU A 89 13.08 -22.43 -6.99
CA GLU A 89 14.38 -22.82 -7.52
C GLU A 89 15.43 -22.63 -6.43
N VAL A 90 16.24 -23.66 -6.20
CA VAL A 90 17.34 -23.61 -5.24
C VAL A 90 18.58 -23.15 -6.00
N LEU A 91 19.04 -21.92 -5.75
CA LEU A 91 20.14 -21.28 -6.47
C LEU A 91 21.52 -21.60 -5.87
N GLY A 92 21.56 -22.24 -4.71
CA GLY A 92 22.78 -22.63 -3.99
C GLY A 92 22.46 -23.44 -2.73
N ALA A 93 23.42 -23.56 -1.81
CA ALA A 93 23.16 -24.17 -0.49
C ALA A 93 22.21 -23.32 0.36
N ASP A 94 22.26 -22.00 0.16
CA ASP A 94 21.75 -21.02 1.12
C ASP A 94 20.73 -20.04 0.50
N GLU A 95 20.26 -20.32 -0.71
CA GLU A 95 19.38 -19.40 -1.45
C GLU A 95 18.26 -20.12 -2.19
N ILE A 96 17.03 -19.65 -1.96
CA ILE A 96 15.84 -20.09 -2.68
C ILE A 96 15.19 -18.91 -3.40
N LEU A 97 14.89 -19.09 -4.67
CA LEU A 97 14.10 -18.19 -5.50
C LEU A 97 12.67 -18.70 -5.63
N LEU A 98 11.69 -17.83 -5.38
CA LEU A 98 10.27 -18.15 -5.60
C LEU A 98 9.87 -17.69 -7.00
N THR A 99 9.77 -18.64 -7.92
CA THR A 99 9.63 -18.39 -9.37
C THR A 99 8.33 -17.67 -9.72
N GLN A 100 7.23 -18.01 -9.05
CA GLN A 100 5.91 -17.41 -9.28
C GLN A 100 5.67 -16.11 -8.49
N CYS A 101 6.61 -15.70 -7.64
CA CYS A 101 6.39 -14.55 -6.77
C CYS A 101 6.24 -13.25 -7.59
N ALA A 102 7.08 -13.02 -8.61
CA ALA A 102 7.04 -11.79 -9.41
C ALA A 102 5.67 -11.51 -10.07
N GLU A 103 4.93 -12.54 -10.45
CA GLU A 103 3.63 -12.41 -11.12
C GLU A 103 2.49 -12.09 -10.14
N MET A 104 2.65 -12.45 -8.86
CA MET A 104 1.63 -12.30 -7.82
C MET A 104 1.84 -11.06 -6.93
N VAL A 105 2.85 -10.24 -7.19
CA VAL A 105 3.34 -9.25 -6.23
C VAL A 105 3.10 -7.83 -6.68
N GLY A 106 2.47 -7.04 -5.79
CA GLY A 106 2.36 -5.59 -5.93
C GLY A 106 3.13 -4.86 -4.84
N SER A 107 3.57 -3.64 -5.13
CA SER A 107 4.20 -2.76 -4.14
C SER A 107 3.62 -1.34 -4.22
N GLU A 108 3.52 -0.67 -3.07
CA GLU A 108 3.18 0.75 -2.98
C GLU A 108 4.05 1.46 -1.96
N THR A 109 4.17 2.77 -2.15
CA THR A 109 4.81 3.67 -1.20
C THR A 109 3.86 4.04 -0.06
N ASP A 110 4.38 4.47 1.08
CA ASP A 110 3.57 4.95 2.20
C ASP A 110 2.56 6.05 1.81
N ALA A 111 2.96 6.96 0.92
CA ALA A 111 2.06 7.99 0.41
C ALA A 111 0.90 7.41 -0.41
N ALA A 112 1.18 6.40 -1.26
CA ALA A 112 0.16 5.70 -2.04
C ALA A 112 -0.80 4.90 -1.13
N ARG A 113 -0.27 4.23 -0.09
CA ARG A 113 -1.05 3.54 0.95
C ARG A 113 -2.02 4.49 1.65
N ARG A 114 -1.53 5.64 2.14
CA ARG A 114 -2.35 6.68 2.80
C ARG A 114 -3.50 7.14 1.89
N LYS A 115 -3.20 7.40 0.62
CA LYS A 115 -4.20 7.83 -0.37
C LYS A 115 -5.21 6.74 -0.72
N ARG A 116 -4.81 5.46 -0.75
CA ARG A 116 -5.75 4.33 -0.91
C ARG A 116 -6.69 4.25 0.29
N LEU A 117 -6.15 4.24 1.51
CA LEU A 117 -6.94 4.15 2.74
C LEU A 117 -7.90 5.33 2.90
N GLN A 118 -7.49 6.55 2.52
CA GLN A 118 -8.37 7.71 2.49
C GLN A 118 -9.55 7.50 1.54
N ARG A 119 -9.29 7.05 0.29
CA ARG A 119 -10.34 6.74 -0.69
C ARG A 119 -11.28 5.64 -0.22
N ASP A 120 -10.75 4.60 0.44
CA ASP A 120 -11.56 3.54 1.01
C ASP A 120 -12.47 4.07 2.14
N ARG A 121 -11.95 4.93 3.02
CA ARG A 121 -12.75 5.60 4.06
C ARG A 121 -13.83 6.50 3.48
N GLU A 122 -13.51 7.26 2.44
CA GLU A 122 -14.48 8.12 1.73
C GLU A 122 -15.55 7.28 1.04
N ARG A 123 -15.18 6.19 0.37
CA ARG A 123 -16.11 5.23 -0.25
C ARG A 123 -17.04 4.59 0.79
N ASN A 124 -16.50 4.10 1.90
CA ASN A 124 -17.29 3.45 2.95
C ASN A 124 -18.25 4.43 3.64
N ARG A 125 -17.84 5.69 3.81
CA ARG A 125 -18.72 6.77 4.31
C ARG A 125 -19.85 7.10 3.34
N ALA A 126 -19.61 7.03 2.03
CA ALA A 126 -20.62 7.30 1.01
C ALA A 126 -21.65 6.16 0.86
N ILE A 127 -21.26 4.92 1.19
CA ILE A 127 -22.12 3.72 1.06
C ILE A 127 -22.98 3.48 2.32
N GLY A 128 -22.75 4.21 3.41
CA GLY A 128 -23.55 4.07 4.64
C GLY A 128 -23.34 2.75 5.40
N SER A 129 -22.25 2.03 5.12
CA SER A 129 -21.87 0.86 5.90
C SER A 129 -21.27 1.31 7.24
N ASP A 130 -21.87 0.88 8.35
CA ASP A 130 -21.29 1.07 9.69
C ASP A 130 -19.85 0.54 9.73
N PRO A 131 -18.92 1.24 10.42
CA PRO A 131 -17.54 0.84 10.45
C PRO A 131 -17.38 -0.49 11.21
N VAL A 132 -16.77 -1.48 10.54
CA VAL A 132 -16.17 -2.63 11.22
C VAL A 132 -15.16 -2.10 12.25
N PRO A 133 -15.21 -2.53 13.53
CA PRO A 133 -14.29 -2.04 14.54
C PRO A 133 -12.86 -2.40 14.15
N ALA A 134 -12.03 -1.39 13.94
CA ALA A 134 -10.59 -1.58 13.96
C ALA A 134 -10.20 -1.91 15.40
N LEU A 135 -9.52 -3.04 15.62
CA LEU A 135 -8.88 -3.36 16.89
C LEU A 135 -7.96 -2.19 17.27
N GLU A 136 -8.30 -1.53 18.37
CA GLU A 136 -7.64 -0.34 18.90
C GLU A 136 -6.33 -0.72 19.61
N GLU A 137 -5.20 -0.19 19.14
CA GLU A 137 -4.11 0.16 20.06
C GLU A 137 -4.41 1.58 20.57
N LYS A 138 -4.82 1.67 21.85
CA LYS A 138 -5.00 2.95 22.57
C LYS A 138 -3.65 3.62 22.81
N PRO A 139 -3.62 4.97 22.83
CA PRO A 139 -3.73 5.62 24.13
C PRO A 139 -4.82 6.71 24.17
N GLU A 140 -5.43 6.83 25.36
CA GLU A 140 -6.37 7.88 25.77
C GLU A 140 -5.77 9.28 25.64
N VAL A 141 -6.60 10.29 25.34
CA VAL A 141 -7.00 11.35 26.28
C VAL A 141 -7.97 12.35 25.60
N ALA A 142 -9.06 12.61 26.33
CA ALA A 142 -9.97 13.76 26.36
C ALA A 142 -10.80 14.13 25.11
N ALA A 143 -12.12 14.01 25.31
CA ALA A 143 -13.16 14.55 24.44
C ALA A 143 -13.22 16.08 24.55
N GLU A 144 -13.15 16.75 23.40
CA GLU A 144 -13.75 18.08 23.21
C GLU A 144 -14.89 17.95 22.19
N GLU A 145 -16.07 18.44 22.58
CA GLU A 145 -17.27 18.48 21.76
C GLU A 145 -17.01 19.27 20.46
N LYS A 146 -17.17 18.63 19.29
CA LYS A 146 -17.10 19.32 18.01
C LYS A 146 -18.45 19.92 17.63
N PRO A 147 -18.51 21.23 17.29
CA PRO A 147 -19.73 21.86 16.81
C PRO A 147 -20.11 21.36 15.41
N ALA A 148 -21.40 21.52 15.09
CA ALA A 148 -22.08 21.02 13.89
C ALA A 148 -21.28 21.18 12.58
N LYS A 149 -21.31 20.12 11.76
CA LYS A 149 -20.67 20.01 10.44
C LYS A 149 -21.02 21.20 9.54
N LYS A 150 -20.08 22.14 9.35
CA LYS A 150 -20.17 23.17 8.31
C LYS A 150 -19.84 22.56 6.93
N LYS A 151 -20.53 23.01 5.89
CA LYS A 151 -20.37 22.56 4.49
C LYS A 151 -18.89 22.62 4.08
N ALA A 152 -18.45 21.68 3.24
CA ALA A 152 -17.07 21.64 2.74
C ALA A 152 -16.71 22.95 2.02
N GLU A 153 -15.96 23.81 2.69
CA GLU A 153 -15.52 25.10 2.14
C GLU A 153 -14.35 24.87 1.16
N ASN A 154 -14.39 25.57 0.02
CA ASN A 154 -13.29 25.53 -0.95
C ASN A 154 -12.09 26.34 -0.42
N THR A 155 -10.89 26.06 -0.89
CA THR A 155 -9.63 26.72 -0.51
C THR A 155 -9.71 28.26 -0.50
N ILE A 156 -10.48 28.85 -1.42
CA ILE A 156 -10.69 30.31 -1.48
C ILE A 156 -11.50 30.81 -0.27
N GLN A 157 -12.58 30.09 0.07
CA GLN A 157 -13.43 30.42 1.23
C GLN A 157 -12.68 30.23 2.55
N LEU A 158 -11.89 29.16 2.64
CA LEU A 158 -10.96 28.92 3.74
C LEU A 158 -9.97 30.06 3.93
N PHE A 159 -9.40 30.58 2.83
CA PHE A 159 -8.45 31.69 2.88
C PHE A 159 -9.10 32.96 3.43
N HIS A 160 -10.19 33.45 2.84
CA HIS A 160 -10.83 34.69 3.31
C HIS A 160 -11.32 34.61 4.76
N ARG A 161 -11.70 33.42 5.24
CA ARG A 161 -12.11 33.24 6.63
C ARG A 161 -10.94 33.28 7.62
N LEU A 162 -9.76 32.81 7.23
CA LEU A 162 -8.59 32.70 8.11
C LEU A 162 -7.62 33.87 7.96
N VAL A 163 -7.70 34.64 6.87
CA VAL A 163 -6.74 35.71 6.56
C VAL A 163 -6.78 36.87 7.57
N GLU A 164 -7.81 36.96 8.41
CA GLU A 164 -7.91 37.93 9.51
C GLU A 164 -7.18 37.43 10.76
N ASP A 165 -7.09 36.11 10.95
CA ASP A 165 -6.44 35.48 12.11
C ASP A 165 -4.91 35.34 11.92
N TYR A 166 -4.40 35.65 10.73
CA TYR A 166 -2.99 35.53 10.38
C TYR A 166 -2.41 36.87 9.93
N ASP A 167 -1.25 37.23 10.50
CA ASP A 167 -0.51 38.45 10.17
C ASP A 167 0.23 38.30 8.83
N ILE A 168 -0.52 38.43 7.74
CA ILE A 168 -0.04 38.30 6.36
C ILE A 168 0.22 39.69 5.78
N SER A 169 1.45 39.92 5.31
CA SER A 169 1.81 41.16 4.58
C SER A 169 0.82 41.46 3.46
N GLU A 170 0.44 42.72 3.34
CA GLU A 170 -0.49 43.24 2.33
C GLU A 170 -0.09 42.82 0.91
N THR A 171 1.20 42.83 0.60
CA THR A 171 1.75 42.41 -0.70
C THR A 171 1.49 40.92 -1.01
N VAL A 172 1.49 40.06 0.01
CA VAL A 172 1.22 38.62 -0.15
C VAL A 172 -0.28 38.39 -0.31
N ARG A 173 -1.10 39.13 0.44
CA ARG A 173 -2.57 39.13 0.32
C ARG A 173 -2.99 39.47 -1.11
N GLU A 174 -2.47 40.56 -1.67
CA GLU A 174 -2.76 41.00 -3.04
C GLU A 174 -2.38 39.97 -4.10
N LYS A 175 -1.19 39.36 -3.99
CA LYS A 175 -0.75 38.31 -4.91
C LYS A 175 -1.67 37.08 -4.85
N MET A 176 -2.15 36.73 -3.67
CA MET A 176 -3.06 35.60 -3.47
C MET A 176 -4.42 35.87 -4.11
N GLU A 177 -4.94 37.09 -3.99
CA GLU A 177 -6.19 37.52 -4.65
C GLU A 177 -6.10 37.46 -6.18
N VAL A 178 -4.97 37.93 -6.74
CA VAL A 178 -4.70 37.83 -8.19
C VAL A 178 -4.70 36.36 -8.64
N TRP A 179 -4.04 35.50 -7.86
CA TRP A 179 -4.00 34.07 -8.15
C TRP A 179 -5.38 33.39 -8.05
N PHE A 180 -6.21 33.78 -7.07
CA PHE A 180 -7.57 33.26 -6.95
C PHE A 180 -8.45 33.68 -8.13
N ARG A 181 -8.35 34.94 -8.60
CA ARG A 181 -9.06 35.40 -9.82
C ARG A 181 -8.65 34.58 -11.04
N TYR A 182 -7.34 34.42 -11.26
CA TYR A 182 -6.82 33.58 -12.35
C TYR A 182 -7.32 32.13 -12.28
N LYS A 183 -7.33 31.54 -11.08
CA LYS A 183 -7.81 30.17 -10.86
C LYS A 183 -9.30 30.03 -11.17
N MET A 184 -10.12 31.02 -10.80
CA MET A 184 -11.56 31.03 -11.07
C MET A 184 -11.85 31.24 -12.55
N GLU A 185 -11.13 32.13 -13.23
CA GLU A 185 -11.21 32.32 -14.67
C GLU A 185 -10.79 31.07 -15.44
N ARG A 186 -9.69 30.42 -15.03
CA ARG A 186 -9.24 29.15 -15.62
C ARG A 186 -10.30 28.06 -15.50
N ASN A 187 -10.93 27.94 -14.33
CA ASN A 187 -12.01 26.96 -14.11
C ASN A 187 -13.26 27.29 -14.94
N ARG A 188 -13.59 28.57 -15.14
CA ARG A 188 -14.70 28.99 -16.03
C ARG A 188 -14.38 28.73 -17.51
N LEU A 189 -13.14 28.96 -17.93
CA LEU A 189 -12.66 28.75 -19.30
C LEU A 189 -12.50 27.26 -19.64
N SER A 190 -12.22 26.40 -18.66
CA SER A 190 -12.18 24.95 -18.86
C SER A 190 -13.55 24.34 -19.14
N ASP A 191 -14.63 24.97 -18.68
CA ASP A 191 -16.01 24.56 -19.00
C ASP A 191 -16.47 25.03 -20.39
N THR A 192 -15.85 26.07 -20.96
CA THR A 192 -16.21 26.64 -22.28
C THR A 192 -15.22 26.29 -23.41
N GLY A 193 -14.25 25.40 -23.17
CA GLY A 193 -13.48 24.75 -24.24
C GLY A 193 -12.49 25.62 -25.02
N GLU A 194 -12.11 26.81 -24.54
CA GLU A 194 -11.20 27.71 -25.28
C GLU A 194 -9.83 27.82 -24.59
N LYS A 195 -8.80 27.20 -25.19
CA LYS A 195 -7.39 27.28 -24.73
C LYS A 195 -6.70 28.51 -25.33
N ARG A 196 -6.21 29.44 -24.49
CA ARG A 196 -5.17 30.43 -24.87
C ARG A 196 -4.01 30.49 -23.88
N ARG A 197 -2.88 30.96 -24.39
CA ARG A 197 -1.50 30.82 -23.90
C ARG A 197 -1.24 31.53 -22.55
N ASN A 198 -0.32 30.94 -21.79
CA ASN A 198 0.13 31.35 -20.46
C ASN A 198 0.79 32.76 -20.50
N PRO A 199 0.37 33.75 -19.70
CA PRO A 199 0.94 35.11 -19.76
C PRO A 199 2.19 35.30 -18.87
N ILE A 200 2.72 34.26 -18.23
CA ILE A 200 3.82 34.40 -17.24
C ILE A 200 5.21 34.59 -17.88
N HIS A 201 5.33 34.82 -19.19
CA HIS A 201 6.61 35.15 -19.84
C HIS A 201 6.53 36.46 -20.62
N GLY A 202 6.22 37.55 -19.91
CA GLY A 202 6.19 38.91 -20.46
C GLY A 202 7.03 39.89 -19.65
N LYS A 203 8.28 40.06 -20.08
CA LYS A 203 9.23 41.17 -19.87
C LYS A 203 9.76 41.46 -18.46
N ALA A 204 11.01 41.02 -18.27
CA ALA A 204 12.03 41.88 -17.68
C ALA A 204 12.39 42.97 -18.71
N GLU A 205 12.25 44.23 -18.31
CA GLU A 205 12.98 45.41 -18.78
C GLU A 205 12.91 46.45 -17.65
#